data_AF-A0A8X6NEN8-F1
#
_entry.id   AF-A0A8X6NEN8-F1
#
_cell.length_a   1.000
_cell.length_b   1.000
_cell.length_c   1.000
_cell.angle_alpha   90.00
_cell.angle_beta   90.00
_cell.angle_gamma   90.00
#
_symmetry.space_group_name_H-M   'P 1'
#
loop_
_entity.id
_entity.type
_entity.pdbx_description
1 polymer ?
#
loop_
_entity_poly.entity_id
_entity_poly.type
_entity_poly.pdbx_seq_one_letter_code
_entity_poly.pdbx_strand_id
1 'polypeptide(L)'
;MACSRKIFSLEESASARVAMNLCQDKKFKEIALRFEKPTYGTFVHDQATAPFSNDPDILFKVDNYLRHDFRKFCKVNDKQEVEEWDAAIDKQCQRLTKGFPRILKMEVQAWMNRIALEYLSYCRRLELFFGVSRYFLMDALTVECWTKAGRLDEKKLAERFLKDERLTVMQRYRMACVYCVHAPIPQLWNELTEGEQRLILSNDPNSSQESHGVVLLWSNQLGEVTPHTKYQWSEEAMLIMLNGSRTPPMSCLEGFEEPMQQDILLDMALHSHHRWQISHRKVQTYEDWKKILILNRFPRTRYAKCVECFNLPSYYSELMCFFLSRMDEEHQLQFFKQAFRSCYRNCILECYLDWPHQDDFIPTVSRLWGIIPKNMFAKCLLTLASKYTESCCKEGLASLDKEIRYYDYRNMLQTLWEETPDDYKRYLYPDEDADFLGIFNGKMLLLQLLKKFPFRRKDEALFKQIFCYQSDEKRTALMRSTAGHNICALLMQKDHWPLVNWLLEGCFRKEEIPCYKKQFIQSDCGRMLCLNKLKENCERWVEDLIDWCLYVDKERTEYKFELIKSGWRYYLNSFPFLRDSYIRKKVLKKGSFLWKVNATPKMAAPKKLM
;
A
#
# COMPACT_ATOMS: atom_id res chain seq x y z
N MET A 1 -30.42 6.06 -0.92
CA MET A 1 -29.53 6.78 -1.86
C MET A 1 -29.51 8.31 -1.68
N ALA A 2 -30.57 8.98 -1.19
CA ALA A 2 -30.53 10.43 -0.95
C ALA A 2 -29.60 10.88 0.20
N CYS A 3 -29.40 10.03 1.22
CA CYS A 3 -28.54 10.34 2.36
C CYS A 3 -27.03 10.24 2.03
N SER A 4 -26.62 9.41 1.06
CA SER A 4 -25.21 9.35 0.64
C SER A 4 -24.76 10.61 -0.09
N ARG A 5 -25.63 11.22 -0.93
CA ARG A 5 -25.29 12.45 -1.67
C ARG A 5 -25.00 13.67 -0.79
N LYS A 6 -25.62 13.81 0.39
CA LYS A 6 -25.33 14.93 1.32
C LYS A 6 -24.00 14.76 2.04
N ILE A 7 -23.65 13.52 2.41
CA ILE A 7 -22.40 13.15 3.09
C ILE A 7 -21.17 13.41 2.20
N PHE A 8 -21.26 13.08 0.90
CA PHE A 8 -20.21 13.43 -0.07
C PHE A 8 -19.81 14.92 0.02
N SER A 9 -20.76 15.84 0.18
CA SER A 9 -20.42 17.27 0.21
C SER A 9 -19.59 17.73 1.42
N LEU A 10 -19.61 16.99 2.55
CA LEU A 10 -18.94 17.36 3.79
C LEU A 10 -17.47 16.94 3.84
N GLU A 11 -17.13 15.69 3.47
CA GLU A 11 -15.74 15.22 3.36
C GLU A 11 -14.98 15.94 2.24
N GLU A 12 -15.66 16.19 1.12
CA GLU A 12 -15.11 16.90 -0.03
C GLU A 12 -14.81 18.37 0.32
N SER A 13 -15.67 19.01 1.13
CA SER A 13 -15.44 20.36 1.62
C SER A 13 -14.36 20.40 2.70
N ALA A 14 -14.27 19.38 3.56
CA ALA A 14 -13.26 19.30 4.62
C ALA A 14 -11.85 19.13 4.04
N SER A 15 -11.65 18.22 3.08
CA SER A 15 -10.35 18.00 2.42
C SER A 15 -9.86 19.25 1.70
N ALA A 16 -10.74 19.92 0.94
CA ALA A 16 -10.42 21.18 0.27
C ALA A 16 -10.10 22.31 1.25
N ARG A 17 -10.80 22.39 2.40
CA ARG A 17 -10.52 23.36 3.46
C ARG A 17 -9.21 23.08 4.19
N VAL A 18 -8.89 21.81 4.47
CA VAL A 18 -7.60 21.39 5.06
C VAL A 18 -6.46 21.75 4.11
N ALA A 19 -6.61 21.43 2.81
CA ALA A 19 -5.63 21.80 1.80
C ALA A 19 -5.42 23.32 1.73
N MET A 20 -6.51 24.10 1.70
CA MET A 20 -6.44 25.56 1.72
C MET A 20 -5.74 26.08 2.98
N ASN A 21 -6.14 25.63 4.17
CA ASN A 21 -5.57 26.12 5.43
C ASN A 21 -4.07 25.83 5.50
N LEU A 22 -3.64 24.67 4.97
CA LEU A 22 -2.23 24.31 4.88
C LEU A 22 -1.51 25.21 3.87
N CYS A 23 -2.06 25.36 2.66
CA CYS A 23 -1.45 26.14 1.60
C CYS A 23 -1.47 27.65 1.86
N GLN A 24 -2.39 28.17 2.68
CA GLN A 24 -2.42 29.58 3.10
C GLN A 24 -1.54 29.86 4.31
N ASP A 25 -1.07 28.84 5.02
CA ASP A 25 -0.22 29.03 6.18
C ASP A 25 1.14 29.58 5.76
N LYS A 26 1.46 30.79 6.23
CA LYS A 26 2.69 31.50 5.89
C LYS A 26 3.94 30.68 6.23
N LYS A 27 3.95 29.95 7.35
CA LYS A 27 5.10 29.15 7.76
C LYS A 27 5.25 27.90 6.88
N PHE A 28 4.15 27.24 6.54
CA PHE A 28 4.17 26.14 5.58
C PHE A 28 4.73 26.60 4.22
N LYS A 29 4.22 27.74 3.72
CA LYS A 29 4.72 28.41 2.51
C LYS A 29 6.23 28.67 2.60
N GLU A 30 6.70 29.31 3.66
CA GLU A 30 8.13 29.59 3.88
C GLU A 30 9.00 28.33 3.93
N ILE A 31 8.53 27.23 4.52
CA ILE A 31 9.27 25.96 4.53
C ILE A 31 9.28 25.32 3.14
N ALA A 32 8.13 25.30 2.45
CA ALA A 32 8.04 24.79 1.08
C ALA A 32 8.97 25.55 0.11
N LEU A 33 9.15 26.85 0.33
CA LEU A 33 10.07 27.69 -0.43
C LEU A 33 11.55 27.39 -0.13
N ARG A 34 11.87 26.91 1.08
CA ARG A 34 13.23 26.60 1.52
C ARG A 34 13.77 25.27 1.03
N PHE A 35 12.93 24.33 0.60
CA PHE A 35 13.39 23.12 -0.09
C PHE A 35 14.18 23.52 -1.36
N GLU A 36 15.50 23.69 -1.26
CA GLU A 36 16.28 24.42 -2.27
C GLU A 36 16.07 23.94 -3.71
N LYS A 37 16.29 24.87 -4.65
CA LYS A 37 16.60 24.51 -6.04
C LYS A 37 17.81 23.56 -6.03
N PRO A 38 17.82 22.48 -6.82
CA PRO A 38 19.08 21.84 -7.15
C PRO A 38 19.95 22.89 -7.83
N THR A 39 21.09 23.20 -7.23
CA THR A 39 22.13 23.95 -7.90
C THR A 39 22.66 23.07 -9.03
N TYR A 40 22.28 23.39 -10.27
CA TYR A 40 22.92 22.83 -11.45
C TYR A 40 24.33 23.41 -11.51
N GLY A 41 25.28 22.80 -10.80
CA GLY A 41 26.69 23.04 -11.06
C GLY A 41 27.00 22.61 -12.50
N THR A 42 27.65 23.48 -13.26
CA THR A 42 28.30 23.12 -14.53
C THR A 42 29.27 21.96 -14.28
N PHE A 43 28.90 20.75 -14.70
CA PHE A 43 29.78 19.58 -14.62
C PHE A 43 30.01 19.01 -16.01
N VAL A 44 31.28 18.99 -16.40
CA VAL A 44 31.83 18.40 -17.62
C VAL A 44 31.63 16.88 -17.58
N HIS A 45 31.14 16.32 -18.68
CA HIS A 45 31.04 14.89 -18.92
C HIS A 45 32.43 14.27 -18.99
N ASP A 46 32.79 13.46 -17.99
CA ASP A 46 33.88 12.50 -18.11
C ASP A 46 33.36 11.06 -18.08
N GLN A 47 34.04 10.25 -18.88
CA GLN A 47 33.59 9.01 -19.52
C GLN A 47 33.36 7.84 -18.56
N ALA A 48 32.31 7.05 -18.82
CA ALA A 48 32.19 5.68 -18.32
C ALA A 48 31.49 4.80 -19.38
N THR A 49 32.28 4.29 -20.31
CA THR A 49 31.92 3.21 -21.23
C THR A 49 32.47 1.89 -20.68
N ALA A 50 31.60 1.05 -20.11
CA ALA A 50 31.87 -0.37 -19.93
C ALA A 50 30.59 -1.16 -20.31
N PRO A 51 30.70 -2.22 -21.13
CA PRO A 51 29.55 -3.03 -21.53
C PRO A 51 29.17 -4.00 -20.41
N PHE A 52 27.86 -4.11 -20.13
CA PHE A 52 27.30 -5.07 -19.18
C PHE A 52 27.11 -6.44 -19.84
N SER A 53 27.49 -7.52 -19.14
CA SER A 53 27.17 -8.91 -19.51
C SER A 53 25.86 -9.38 -18.84
N ASN A 54 25.22 -10.37 -19.46
CA ASN A 54 23.91 -10.92 -19.09
C ASN A 54 23.94 -11.83 -17.84
N ASP A 55 24.23 -11.28 -16.65
CA ASP A 55 24.18 -12.01 -15.38
C ASP A 55 22.83 -11.77 -14.64
N PRO A 56 21.98 -12.80 -14.42
CA PRO A 56 20.72 -12.67 -13.70
C PRO A 56 20.86 -12.33 -12.20
N ASP A 57 22.06 -12.44 -11.59
CA ASP A 57 22.34 -11.99 -10.22
C ASP A 57 22.56 -10.48 -10.09
N ILE A 58 22.53 -9.73 -11.21
CA ILE A 58 22.66 -8.27 -11.23
C ILE A 58 21.54 -7.60 -10.44
N LEU A 59 20.31 -8.10 -10.43
CA LEU A 59 19.20 -7.46 -9.71
C LEU A 59 19.38 -7.50 -8.17
N PHE A 60 20.00 -8.56 -7.64
CA PHE A 60 20.28 -8.68 -6.21
C PHE A 60 21.53 -7.89 -5.80
N LYS A 61 22.55 -7.84 -6.67
CA LYS A 61 23.73 -6.98 -6.50
C LYS A 61 23.35 -5.49 -6.62
N VAL A 62 22.41 -5.14 -7.51
CA VAL A 62 21.86 -3.78 -7.65
C VAL A 62 21.06 -3.38 -6.40
N ASP A 63 20.24 -4.25 -5.81
CA ASP A 63 19.49 -3.89 -4.58
C ASP A 63 20.43 -3.64 -3.37
N ASN A 64 21.53 -4.40 -3.26
CA ASN A 64 22.54 -4.19 -2.21
C ASN A 64 23.49 -3.01 -2.51
N TYR A 65 23.82 -2.77 -3.77
CA TYR A 65 24.57 -1.60 -4.22
C TYR A 65 23.75 -0.32 -4.02
N LEU A 66 22.44 -0.36 -4.31
CA LEU A 66 21.49 0.72 -4.05
C LEU A 66 21.39 1.03 -2.55
N ARG A 67 21.37 0.03 -1.66
CA ARG A 67 21.35 0.27 -0.19
C ARG A 67 22.68 0.79 0.36
N HIS A 68 23.82 0.35 -0.18
CA HIS A 68 25.15 0.77 0.25
C HIS A 68 25.49 2.19 -0.24
N ASP A 69 25.16 2.53 -1.49
CA ASP A 69 25.27 3.89 -2.00
C ASP A 69 24.20 4.82 -1.40
N PHE A 70 22.97 4.36 -1.15
CA PHE A 70 21.96 5.15 -0.43
C PHE A 70 22.48 5.70 0.92
N ARG A 71 23.28 4.94 1.68
CA ARG A 71 23.89 5.40 2.95
C ARG A 71 25.07 6.36 2.76
N LYS A 72 25.82 6.25 1.66
CA LYS A 72 26.93 7.19 1.33
C LYS A 72 26.43 8.48 0.68
N PHE A 73 25.34 8.42 -0.09
CA PHE A 73 24.73 9.54 -0.80
C PHE A 73 23.76 10.36 0.06
N CYS A 74 23.15 9.76 1.09
CA CYS A 74 22.38 10.47 2.11
C CYS A 74 23.25 11.16 3.18
N LYS A 75 24.31 11.85 2.78
CA LYS A 75 24.76 13.03 3.53
C LYS A 75 23.82 14.18 3.18
N VAL A 76 22.55 14.05 3.60
CA VAL A 76 21.55 15.11 3.54
C VAL A 76 22.05 16.20 4.49
N ASN A 77 22.53 17.30 3.92
CA ASN A 77 23.04 18.43 4.68
C ASN A 77 21.95 19.31 5.30
N ASP A 78 20.69 18.87 5.37
CA ASP A 78 19.80 19.41 6.41
C ASP A 78 18.68 18.43 6.80
N LYS A 79 19.05 17.46 7.65
CA LYS A 79 18.09 16.77 8.52
C LYS A 79 17.10 17.77 9.18
N GLN A 80 17.57 18.99 9.42
CA GLN A 80 16.79 20.11 9.92
C GLN A 80 15.62 20.52 9.00
N GLU A 81 15.80 20.60 7.67
CA GLU A 81 14.71 20.99 6.75
C GLU A 81 13.54 19.99 6.79
N VAL A 82 13.85 18.69 6.83
CA VAL A 82 12.83 17.63 6.92
C VAL A 82 12.15 17.66 8.29
N GLU A 83 12.92 17.83 9.37
CA GLU A 83 12.37 17.98 10.72
C GLU A 83 11.51 19.22 10.86
N GLU A 84 11.88 20.34 10.23
CA GLU A 84 11.09 21.58 10.21
C GLU A 84 9.80 21.41 9.40
N TRP A 85 9.83 20.68 8.29
CA TRP A 85 8.66 20.34 7.50
C TRP A 85 7.69 19.45 8.27
N ASP A 86 8.19 18.35 8.86
CA ASP A 86 7.41 17.47 9.71
C ASP A 86 6.81 18.25 10.89
N ALA A 87 7.61 19.10 11.55
CA ALA A 87 7.14 19.94 12.65
C ALA A 87 6.07 20.95 12.21
N ALA A 88 6.13 21.47 10.98
CA ALA A 88 5.10 22.37 10.47
C ALA A 88 3.82 21.64 10.10
N ILE A 89 3.91 20.49 9.44
CA ILE A 89 2.74 19.62 9.20
C ILE A 89 2.14 19.21 10.54
N ASP A 90 2.93 18.76 11.51
CA ASP A 90 2.44 18.35 12.82
C ASP A 90 1.80 19.51 13.58
N LYS A 91 2.39 20.71 13.56
CA LYS A 91 1.79 21.90 14.15
C LYS A 91 0.44 22.22 13.53
N GLN A 92 0.33 22.11 12.20
CA GLN A 92 -0.94 22.31 11.49
C GLN A 92 -1.96 21.22 11.81
N CYS A 93 -1.53 19.96 11.90
CA CYS A 93 -2.36 18.84 12.29
C CYS A 93 -2.92 19.09 13.68
N GLN A 94 -2.07 19.46 14.64
CA GLN A 94 -2.47 19.73 16.01
C GLN A 94 -3.47 20.88 16.11
N ARG A 95 -3.32 21.91 15.26
CA ARG A 95 -4.26 23.04 15.18
C ARG A 95 -5.62 22.59 14.65
N LEU A 96 -5.65 21.86 13.53
CA LEU A 96 -6.88 21.40 12.88
C LEU A 96 -7.59 20.29 13.67
N THR A 97 -6.84 19.49 14.41
CA THR A 97 -7.35 18.31 15.12
C THR A 97 -7.43 18.51 16.63
N LYS A 98 -7.39 19.77 17.10
CA LYS A 98 -7.54 20.08 18.52
C LYS A 98 -8.90 19.56 19.01
N GLY A 99 -8.87 18.67 20.00
CA GLY A 99 -10.07 18.00 20.53
C GLY A 99 -10.48 16.72 19.81
N PHE A 100 -9.83 16.36 18.69
CA PHE A 100 -10.16 15.12 17.98
C PHE A 100 -9.57 13.89 18.68
N PRO A 101 -10.23 12.72 18.58
CA PRO A 101 -9.63 11.43 18.95
C PRO A 101 -8.31 11.17 18.22
N ARG A 102 -7.38 10.45 18.87
CA ARG A 102 -6.03 10.16 18.34
C ARG A 102 -6.04 9.62 16.91
N ILE A 103 -7.02 8.82 16.55
CA ILE A 103 -7.06 8.16 15.24
C ILE A 103 -7.46 9.14 14.14
N LEU A 104 -8.45 10.02 14.38
CA LEU A 104 -8.75 11.12 13.46
C LEU A 104 -7.55 12.06 13.30
N LYS A 105 -6.75 12.27 14.36
CA LYS A 105 -5.49 13.03 14.24
C LYS A 105 -4.53 12.38 13.25
N MET A 106 -4.36 11.06 13.34
CA MET A 106 -3.50 10.30 12.43
C MET A 106 -4.02 10.33 10.99
N GLU A 107 -5.34 10.27 10.79
CA GLU A 107 -5.93 10.35 9.44
C GLU A 107 -5.78 11.75 8.82
N VAL A 108 -6.07 12.81 9.58
CA VAL A 108 -5.85 14.19 9.12
C VAL A 108 -4.36 14.43 8.82
N GLN A 109 -3.47 13.88 9.64
CA GLN A 109 -2.03 13.94 9.39
C GLN A 109 -1.63 13.21 8.10
N ALA A 110 -2.18 12.03 7.84
CA ALA A 110 -1.95 11.30 6.58
C ALA A 110 -2.46 12.09 5.36
N TRP A 111 -3.64 12.70 5.47
CA TRP A 111 -4.21 13.57 4.44
C TRP A 111 -3.36 14.81 4.18
N MET A 112 -2.96 15.50 5.24
CA MET A 112 -2.10 16.68 5.11
C MET A 112 -0.76 16.35 4.50
N ASN A 113 -0.16 15.22 4.90
CA ASN A 113 1.04 14.72 4.27
C ASN A 113 0.82 14.51 2.77
N ARG A 114 -0.27 13.85 2.37
CA ARG A 114 -0.61 13.65 0.96
C ARG A 114 -0.73 14.96 0.18
N ILE A 115 -1.48 15.92 0.70
CA ILE A 115 -1.68 17.25 0.09
C ILE A 115 -0.35 17.99 -0.04
N ALA A 116 0.46 17.97 1.03
CA ALA A 116 1.75 18.64 1.05
C ALA A 116 2.71 18.04 0.03
N LEU A 117 2.71 16.71 -0.13
CA LEU A 117 3.49 16.01 -1.14
C LEU A 117 3.00 16.33 -2.56
N GLU A 118 1.68 16.38 -2.79
CA GLU A 118 1.10 16.78 -4.07
C GLU A 118 1.54 18.20 -4.45
N TYR A 119 1.49 19.13 -3.50
CA TYR A 119 1.93 20.51 -3.67
C TYR A 119 3.43 20.60 -4.03
N LEU A 120 4.30 19.92 -3.29
CA LEU A 120 5.74 19.90 -3.57
C LEU A 120 6.06 19.26 -4.92
N SER A 121 5.35 18.18 -5.24
CA SER A 121 5.45 17.51 -6.53
C SER A 121 5.11 18.44 -7.69
N TYR A 122 4.00 19.19 -7.55
CA TYR A 122 3.59 20.16 -8.57
C TYR A 122 4.56 21.35 -8.67
N CYS A 123 5.00 21.92 -7.55
CA CYS A 123 6.06 22.95 -7.53
C CYS A 123 7.27 22.52 -8.35
N ARG A 124 7.70 21.27 -8.14
CA ARG A 124 8.86 20.71 -8.81
C ARG A 124 8.64 20.58 -10.31
N ARG A 125 7.45 20.11 -10.74
CA ARG A 125 7.07 20.06 -12.16
C ARG A 125 7.09 21.45 -12.79
N LEU A 126 6.57 22.46 -12.11
CA LEU A 126 6.56 23.84 -12.63
C LEU A 126 7.98 24.38 -12.89
N GLU A 127 8.87 24.15 -11.94
CA GLU A 127 10.25 24.62 -12.04
C GLU A 127 11.03 23.88 -13.14
N LEU A 128 10.84 22.57 -13.23
CA LEU A 128 11.57 21.74 -14.19
C LEU A 128 11.05 21.92 -15.62
N PHE A 129 9.75 21.80 -15.84
CA PHE A 129 9.19 21.75 -17.19
C PHE A 129 8.92 23.12 -17.79
N PHE A 130 8.60 24.11 -16.95
CA PHE A 130 8.20 25.43 -17.42
C PHE A 130 9.18 26.52 -17.00
N GLY A 131 10.21 26.21 -16.19
CA GLY A 131 11.07 27.24 -15.61
C GLY A 131 10.29 28.23 -14.74
N VAL A 132 9.09 27.84 -14.26
CA VAL A 132 8.24 28.70 -13.45
C VAL A 132 8.60 28.52 -11.99
N SER A 133 8.96 29.64 -11.37
CA SER A 133 9.30 29.69 -9.95
C SER A 133 8.15 29.21 -9.08
N ARG A 134 8.41 28.35 -8.09
CA ARG A 134 7.39 27.87 -7.14
C ARG A 134 6.65 28.99 -6.38
N TYR A 135 7.25 30.17 -6.29
CA TYR A 135 6.62 31.36 -5.71
C TYR A 135 5.35 31.74 -6.47
N PHE A 136 5.35 31.52 -7.78
CA PHE A 136 4.20 31.78 -8.65
C PHE A 136 2.99 30.91 -8.28
N LEU A 137 3.24 29.64 -7.94
CA LEU A 137 2.21 28.72 -7.50
C LEU A 137 1.51 29.21 -6.24
N MET A 138 2.27 29.75 -5.28
CA MET A 138 1.73 30.18 -4.00
C MET A 138 0.69 31.29 -4.09
N ASP A 139 0.77 32.11 -5.13
CA ASP A 139 -0.16 33.22 -5.38
C ASP A 139 -1.38 32.77 -6.19
N ALA A 140 -1.19 31.78 -7.07
CA ALA A 140 -2.25 31.27 -7.93
C ALA A 140 -3.14 30.21 -7.26
N LEU A 141 -2.62 29.51 -6.23
CA LEU A 141 -3.33 28.42 -5.58
C LEU A 141 -4.57 28.94 -4.82
N THR A 142 -5.73 28.40 -5.17
CA THR A 142 -7.00 28.67 -4.46
C THR A 142 -7.69 27.36 -4.09
N VAL A 143 -8.73 27.42 -3.24
CA VAL A 143 -9.55 26.24 -2.86
C VAL A 143 -10.02 25.49 -4.10
N GLU A 144 -10.41 26.25 -5.11
CA GLU A 144 -10.93 25.78 -6.37
C GLU A 144 -9.91 25.01 -7.21
N CYS A 145 -8.61 25.13 -6.92
CA CYS A 145 -7.55 24.39 -7.58
C CYS A 145 -7.34 23.00 -6.96
N TRP A 146 -8.11 22.64 -5.93
CA TRP A 146 -8.06 21.31 -5.34
C TRP A 146 -9.31 20.53 -5.73
N THR A 147 -9.09 19.33 -6.23
CA THR A 147 -10.15 18.33 -6.36
C THR A 147 -10.64 17.92 -4.98
N LYS A 148 -11.85 17.41 -4.98
CA LYS A 148 -12.52 16.81 -3.82
C LYS A 148 -11.73 15.66 -3.17
N ALA A 149 -10.88 14.99 -3.94
CA ALA A 149 -9.98 13.94 -3.49
C ALA A 149 -8.65 14.46 -2.89
N GLY A 150 -8.51 15.78 -2.69
CA GLY A 150 -7.31 16.42 -2.17
C GLY A 150 -6.11 16.36 -3.12
N ARG A 151 -6.35 16.26 -4.43
CA ARG A 151 -5.34 16.42 -5.48
C ARG A 151 -5.45 17.78 -6.14
N LEU A 152 -4.37 18.28 -6.74
CA LEU A 152 -4.45 19.50 -7.53
C LEU A 152 -5.23 19.25 -8.83
N ASP A 153 -6.17 20.15 -9.14
CA ASP A 153 -6.76 20.28 -10.46
C ASP A 153 -5.77 21.04 -11.34
N GLU A 154 -4.81 20.30 -11.87
CA GLU A 154 -3.69 20.85 -12.63
C GLU A 154 -4.14 21.57 -13.89
N LYS A 155 -5.24 21.10 -14.52
CA LYS A 155 -5.81 21.75 -15.71
C LYS A 155 -6.40 23.11 -15.35
N LYS A 156 -7.22 23.18 -14.31
CA LYS A 156 -7.80 24.45 -13.86
C LYS A 156 -6.73 25.44 -13.40
N LEU A 157 -5.68 24.94 -12.76
CA LEU A 157 -4.53 25.75 -12.35
C LEU A 157 -3.72 26.23 -13.57
N ALA A 158 -3.50 25.37 -14.57
CA ALA A 158 -2.89 25.75 -15.83
C ALA A 158 -3.71 26.82 -16.55
N GLU A 159 -5.03 26.66 -16.68
CA GLU A 159 -5.94 27.66 -17.27
C GLU A 159 -5.83 29.03 -16.59
N ARG A 160 -5.54 29.06 -15.28
CA ARG A 160 -5.29 30.30 -14.54
C ARG A 160 -3.94 30.91 -14.88
N PHE A 161 -2.88 30.10 -14.94
CA PHE A 161 -1.57 30.54 -15.42
C PHE A 161 -1.60 31.03 -16.88
N LEU A 162 -2.49 30.43 -17.69
CA LEU A 162 -3.05 30.88 -18.97
C LEU A 162 -3.13 32.39 -19.12
N LYS A 163 -3.74 32.99 -18.10
CA LYS A 163 -4.21 34.37 -18.09
C LYS A 163 -3.22 35.33 -17.43
N ASP A 164 -2.11 34.81 -16.90
CA ASP A 164 -1.14 35.61 -16.17
C ASP A 164 0.00 36.06 -17.09
N GLU A 165 -0.02 37.34 -17.46
CA GLU A 165 0.94 37.96 -18.38
C GLU A 165 2.36 38.04 -17.83
N ARG A 166 2.57 37.74 -16.53
CA ARG A 166 3.92 37.62 -15.96
C ARG A 166 4.68 36.41 -16.51
N LEU A 167 3.98 35.43 -17.09
CA LEU A 167 4.58 34.28 -17.77
C LEU A 167 4.86 34.59 -19.23
N THR A 168 6.02 34.15 -19.73
CA THR A 168 6.37 34.32 -21.14
C THR A 168 5.41 33.52 -22.04
N VAL A 169 5.32 33.91 -23.32
CA VAL A 169 4.52 33.18 -24.32
C VAL A 169 4.97 31.71 -24.39
N MET A 170 6.28 31.45 -24.39
CA MET A 170 6.86 30.11 -24.33
C MET A 170 6.40 29.30 -23.10
N GLN A 171 6.39 29.90 -21.91
CA GLN A 171 5.95 29.21 -20.69
C GLN A 171 4.46 28.86 -20.73
N ARG A 172 3.62 29.83 -21.16
CA ARG A 172 2.19 29.62 -21.34
C ARG A 172 1.94 28.56 -22.41
N TYR A 173 2.62 28.63 -23.55
CA TYR A 173 2.50 27.63 -24.61
C TYR A 173 2.82 26.22 -24.10
N ARG A 174 3.97 26.03 -23.43
CA ARG A 174 4.36 24.73 -22.85
C ARG A 174 3.32 24.22 -21.85
N MET A 175 2.81 25.07 -20.96
CA MET A 175 1.75 24.69 -20.02
C MET A 175 0.46 24.30 -20.74
N ALA A 176 0.04 25.07 -21.75
CA ALA A 176 -1.17 24.81 -22.51
C ALA A 176 -1.08 23.44 -23.19
N CYS A 177 0.06 23.12 -23.79
CA CYS A 177 0.33 21.82 -24.40
C CYS A 177 0.31 20.69 -23.36
N VAL A 178 1.15 20.78 -22.30
CA VAL A 178 1.28 19.71 -21.28
C VAL A 178 -0.06 19.41 -20.60
N TYR A 179 -0.86 20.42 -20.29
CA TYR A 179 -2.16 20.25 -19.65
C TYR A 179 -3.34 20.16 -20.63
N CYS A 180 -3.06 20.21 -21.94
CA CYS A 180 -4.04 20.19 -23.03
C CYS A 180 -5.19 21.17 -22.86
N VAL A 181 -4.83 22.43 -22.63
CA VAL A 181 -5.77 23.55 -22.69
C VAL A 181 -5.87 23.98 -24.15
N HIS A 182 -6.71 23.27 -24.93
CA HIS A 182 -6.79 23.36 -26.39
C HIS A 182 -6.96 24.77 -26.96
N ALA A 183 -7.94 25.52 -26.44
CA ALA A 183 -8.33 26.81 -27.00
C ALA A 183 -7.17 27.82 -27.20
N PRO A 184 -6.28 28.04 -26.20
CA PRO A 184 -5.15 28.95 -26.36
C PRO A 184 -3.94 28.38 -27.13
N ILE A 185 -3.86 27.08 -27.42
CA ILE A 185 -2.67 26.47 -28.03
C ILE A 185 -2.33 27.08 -29.40
N PRO A 186 -3.26 27.17 -30.39
CA PRO A 186 -2.95 27.76 -31.69
C PRO A 186 -2.59 29.24 -31.60
N GLN A 187 -3.25 29.99 -30.74
CA GLN A 187 -2.97 31.40 -30.53
C GLN A 187 -1.56 31.60 -29.95
N LEU A 188 -1.24 30.90 -28.86
CA LEU A 188 0.07 30.98 -28.22
C LEU A 188 1.19 30.54 -29.16
N TRP A 189 0.96 29.53 -30.00
CA TRP A 189 1.92 29.11 -31.02
C TRP A 189 2.25 30.22 -32.02
N ASN A 190 1.22 30.91 -32.52
CA ASN A 190 1.39 32.03 -33.47
C ASN A 190 2.01 33.27 -32.81
N GLU A 191 1.92 33.40 -31.49
CA GLU A 191 2.59 34.46 -30.72
C GLU A 191 4.09 34.15 -30.45
N LEU A 192 4.54 32.91 -30.63
CA LEU A 192 5.95 32.56 -30.50
C LEU A 192 6.76 33.14 -31.65
N THR A 193 8.00 33.54 -31.36
CA THR A 193 8.95 33.91 -32.41
C THR A 193 9.37 32.68 -33.23
N GLU A 194 9.77 32.88 -34.50
CA GLU A 194 10.29 31.77 -35.32
C GLU A 194 11.48 31.05 -34.69
N GLY A 195 12.30 31.77 -33.91
CA GLY A 195 13.43 31.18 -33.18
C GLY A 195 12.97 30.26 -32.05
N GLU A 196 11.91 30.66 -31.33
CA GLU A 196 11.27 29.83 -30.30
C GLU A 196 10.56 28.61 -30.88
N GLN A 197 9.82 28.78 -31.98
CA GLN A 197 9.19 27.66 -32.69
C GLN A 197 10.25 26.66 -33.18
N ARG A 198 11.35 27.16 -33.80
CA ARG A 198 12.49 26.32 -34.19
C ARG A 198 13.16 25.64 -33.01
N LEU A 199 13.30 26.32 -31.87
CA LEU A 199 13.87 25.71 -30.66
C LEU A 199 12.98 24.56 -30.16
N ILE A 200 11.66 24.74 -30.14
CA ILE A 200 10.73 23.68 -29.75
C ILE A 200 10.81 22.50 -30.72
N LEU A 201 10.80 22.76 -32.03
CA LEU A 201 10.84 21.74 -33.07
C LEU A 201 12.24 21.10 -33.23
N SER A 202 13.30 21.75 -32.72
CA SER A 202 14.64 21.21 -32.78
C SER A 202 14.76 20.04 -31.81
N ASN A 203 14.92 18.84 -32.34
CA ASN A 203 15.27 17.63 -31.57
C ASN A 203 16.70 17.69 -31.00
N ASP A 204 17.29 18.86 -30.82
CA ASP A 204 18.64 18.96 -30.26
C ASP A 204 18.59 18.61 -28.77
N PRO A 205 19.17 17.45 -28.37
CA PRO A 205 19.17 17.00 -26.99
C PRO A 205 19.94 17.94 -26.05
N ASN A 206 20.72 18.88 -26.59
CA ASN A 206 21.46 19.89 -25.83
C ASN A 206 20.74 21.24 -25.74
N SER A 207 19.83 21.56 -26.68
CA SER A 207 19.18 22.88 -26.73
C SER A 207 17.96 23.00 -25.81
N SER A 208 17.40 21.87 -25.38
CA SER A 208 16.32 21.84 -24.41
C SER A 208 16.70 20.94 -23.25
N GLN A 209 16.70 21.52 -22.04
CA GLN A 209 16.12 20.80 -20.93
C GLN A 209 14.71 20.40 -21.36
N GLU A 210 14.58 19.16 -21.84
CA GLU A 210 13.35 18.40 -22.00
C GLU A 210 12.21 19.21 -22.62
N SER A 211 12.25 19.47 -23.93
CA SER A 211 11.01 19.73 -24.67
C SER A 211 10.12 18.51 -24.44
N HIS A 212 9.14 18.68 -23.55
CA HIS A 212 8.26 17.61 -23.14
C HIS A 212 7.55 17.04 -24.38
N GLY A 213 7.47 15.72 -24.53
CA GLY A 213 6.90 15.08 -25.74
C GLY A 213 5.53 15.65 -26.16
N VAL A 214 4.67 15.99 -25.19
CA VAL A 214 3.40 16.71 -25.42
C VAL A 214 3.58 18.03 -26.20
N VAL A 215 4.58 18.83 -25.85
CA VAL A 215 4.84 20.14 -26.46
C VAL A 215 5.29 19.95 -27.90
N LEU A 216 6.19 18.99 -28.16
CA LEU A 216 6.62 18.62 -29.51
C LEU A 216 5.42 18.19 -30.36
N LEU A 217 4.57 17.31 -29.82
CA LEU A 217 3.40 16.80 -30.50
C LEU A 217 2.48 17.93 -31.00
N TRP A 218 2.07 18.83 -30.09
CA TRP A 218 1.23 19.99 -30.44
C TRP A 218 1.91 20.90 -31.47
N SER A 219 3.21 21.11 -31.31
CA SER A 219 3.99 22.00 -32.19
C SER A 219 4.09 21.43 -33.60
N ASN A 220 4.28 20.12 -33.75
CA ASN A 220 4.32 19.47 -35.05
C ASN A 220 2.96 19.50 -35.75
N GLN A 221 1.88 19.32 -35.00
CA GLN A 221 0.52 19.43 -35.54
C GLN A 221 0.20 20.83 -36.07
N LEU A 222 0.72 21.88 -35.43
CA LEU A 222 0.53 23.28 -35.85
C LEU A 222 1.54 23.75 -36.90
N GLY A 223 2.73 23.15 -36.94
CA GLY A 223 3.84 23.55 -37.81
C GLY A 223 3.80 22.96 -39.23
N GLU A 224 2.70 22.32 -39.64
CA GLU A 224 2.56 21.60 -40.92
C GLU A 224 3.68 20.58 -41.21
N VAL A 225 4.36 20.09 -40.16
CA VAL A 225 5.39 19.07 -40.31
C VAL A 225 4.70 17.75 -40.61
N THR A 226 5.20 17.01 -41.60
CA THR A 226 4.63 15.73 -42.09
C THR A 226 4.18 14.83 -40.94
N PRO A 227 2.99 14.19 -41.05
CA PRO A 227 2.38 13.44 -39.97
C PRO A 227 3.33 12.38 -39.42
N HIS A 228 3.54 12.41 -38.11
CA HIS A 228 4.37 11.44 -37.41
C HIS A 228 3.95 10.00 -37.71
N THR A 229 4.93 9.11 -37.70
CA THR A 229 4.67 7.67 -37.74
C THR A 229 3.90 7.22 -36.50
N LYS A 230 3.06 6.17 -36.63
CA LYS A 230 2.29 5.53 -35.53
C LYS A 230 3.12 5.33 -34.23
N TYR A 231 4.42 5.08 -34.36
CA TYR A 231 5.32 4.81 -33.24
C TYR A 231 5.57 6.04 -32.33
N GLN A 232 5.75 7.23 -32.91
CA GLN A 232 6.04 8.45 -32.15
C GLN A 232 4.86 8.90 -31.27
N TRP A 233 3.64 8.75 -31.77
CA TRP A 233 2.42 9.04 -31.01
C TRP A 233 2.28 8.18 -29.76
N SER A 234 2.67 6.90 -29.82
CA SER A 234 2.58 6.01 -28.66
C SER A 234 3.54 6.44 -27.54
N GLU A 235 4.78 6.80 -27.88
CA GLU A 235 5.78 7.27 -26.90
C GLU A 235 5.40 8.62 -26.31
N GLU A 236 4.90 9.54 -27.13
CA GLU A 236 4.46 10.85 -26.68
C GLU A 236 3.20 10.73 -25.82
N ALA A 237 2.20 9.96 -26.24
CA ALA A 237 1.02 9.67 -25.42
C ALA A 237 1.41 9.06 -24.06
N MET A 238 2.41 8.19 -24.02
CA MET A 238 2.99 7.66 -22.78
C MET A 238 3.62 8.74 -21.90
N LEU A 239 4.42 9.65 -22.48
CA LEU A 239 4.97 10.80 -21.76
C LEU A 239 3.88 11.70 -21.21
N ILE A 240 2.79 11.90 -21.94
CA ILE A 240 1.67 12.69 -21.45
C ILE A 240 0.99 12.03 -20.24
N MET A 241 0.81 10.70 -20.25
CA MET A 241 0.22 9.97 -19.12
C MET A 241 1.05 10.09 -17.84
N LEU A 242 2.38 10.14 -17.96
CA LEU A 242 3.29 10.27 -16.82
C LEU A 242 3.10 11.58 -16.05
N ASN A 243 2.44 12.57 -16.64
CA ASN A 243 2.24 13.88 -16.03
C ASN A 243 1.00 14.07 -15.19
N GLY A 244 0.12 13.09 -15.01
CA GLY A 244 -1.06 13.29 -14.17
C GLY A 244 -2.36 13.61 -14.92
N SER A 245 -2.31 13.84 -16.24
CA SER A 245 -3.46 14.33 -17.00
C SER A 245 -4.18 13.23 -17.80
N ARG A 246 -5.50 13.11 -17.60
CA ARG A 246 -6.37 12.18 -18.36
C ARG A 246 -6.84 12.75 -19.70
N THR A 247 -6.84 14.07 -19.84
CA THR A 247 -7.39 14.80 -20.99
C THR A 247 -6.60 14.55 -22.29
N PRO A 248 -5.26 14.61 -22.28
CA PRO A 248 -4.48 14.54 -23.51
C PRO A 248 -4.59 13.20 -24.25
N PRO A 249 -4.52 12.03 -23.57
CA PRO A 249 -4.78 10.75 -24.22
C PRO A 249 -6.06 10.74 -25.05
N MET A 250 -7.15 11.32 -24.53
CA MET A 250 -8.44 11.29 -25.20
C MET A 250 -8.49 12.14 -26.45
N SER A 251 -7.95 13.36 -26.39
CA SER A 251 -7.89 14.23 -27.56
C SER A 251 -6.97 13.67 -28.64
N CYS A 252 -5.90 12.96 -28.26
CA CYS A 252 -5.08 12.23 -29.22
C CYS A 252 -5.84 11.05 -29.84
N LEU A 253 -6.64 10.33 -29.06
CA LEU A 253 -7.41 9.17 -29.55
C LEU A 253 -8.46 9.54 -30.60
N GLU A 254 -9.13 10.69 -30.46
CA GLU A 254 -10.15 11.17 -31.40
C GLU A 254 -9.65 11.31 -32.85
N GLY A 255 -8.34 11.44 -33.06
CA GLY A 255 -7.73 11.55 -34.39
C GLY A 255 -7.41 10.21 -35.08
N PHE A 256 -7.56 9.07 -34.41
CA PHE A 256 -7.22 7.75 -34.95
C PHE A 256 -8.45 6.95 -35.39
N GLU A 257 -8.27 6.04 -36.34
CA GLU A 257 -9.28 5.03 -36.69
C GLU A 257 -9.55 4.10 -35.50
N GLU A 258 -10.80 3.64 -35.36
CA GLU A 258 -11.26 2.86 -34.20
C GLU A 258 -10.36 1.64 -33.85
N PRO A 259 -9.91 0.79 -34.80
CA PRO A 259 -9.02 -0.33 -34.46
C PRO A 259 -7.68 0.14 -33.88
N MET A 260 -7.16 1.24 -34.39
CA MET A 260 -5.90 1.82 -33.90
C MET A 260 -6.06 2.46 -32.52
N GLN A 261 -7.24 3.01 -32.20
CA GLN A 261 -7.53 3.50 -30.86
C GLN A 261 -7.45 2.38 -29.81
N GLN A 262 -7.95 1.18 -30.12
CA GLN A 262 -7.94 0.04 -29.21
C GLN A 262 -6.52 -0.46 -28.91
N ASP A 263 -5.65 -0.57 -29.93
CA ASP A 263 -4.23 -0.88 -29.75
C ASP A 263 -3.53 0.14 -28.83
N ILE A 264 -3.76 1.43 -29.07
CA ILE A 264 -3.14 2.50 -28.28
C ILE A 264 -3.63 2.43 -26.83
N LEU A 265 -4.94 2.24 -26.63
CA LEU A 265 -5.53 2.09 -25.30
C LEU A 265 -4.91 0.91 -24.55
N LEU A 266 -4.71 -0.23 -25.22
CA LEU A 266 -4.06 -1.42 -24.66
C LEU A 266 -2.64 -1.11 -24.18
N ASP A 267 -1.81 -0.50 -25.02
CA ASP A 267 -0.44 -0.13 -24.67
C ASP A 267 -0.41 0.87 -23.50
N MET A 268 -1.33 1.84 -23.51
CA MET A 268 -1.46 2.84 -22.44
C MET A 268 -1.84 2.21 -21.10
N ALA A 269 -2.75 1.24 -21.11
CA ALA A 269 -3.13 0.50 -19.91
C ALA A 269 -1.95 -0.36 -19.41
N LEU A 270 -1.22 -1.05 -20.29
CA LEU A 270 -0.06 -1.87 -19.91
C LEU A 270 1.06 -1.02 -19.30
N HIS A 271 1.32 0.14 -19.87
CA HIS A 271 2.29 1.07 -19.31
C HIS A 271 1.84 1.60 -17.94
N SER A 272 0.57 1.99 -17.82
CA SER A 272 -0.03 2.43 -16.55
C SER A 272 0.07 1.33 -15.49
N HIS A 273 -0.19 0.08 -15.85
CA HIS A 273 -0.01 -1.06 -14.97
C HIS A 273 1.44 -1.20 -14.51
N HIS A 274 2.40 -1.15 -15.43
CA HIS A 274 3.81 -1.26 -15.11
C HIS A 274 4.27 -0.19 -14.11
N ARG A 275 3.84 1.07 -14.32
CA ARG A 275 4.14 2.18 -13.40
C ARG A 275 3.42 2.05 -12.06
N TRP A 276 2.16 1.59 -12.06
CA TRP A 276 1.45 1.22 -10.83
C TRP A 276 2.24 0.18 -10.04
N GLN A 277 2.77 -0.85 -10.69
CA GLN A 277 3.57 -1.86 -9.99
C GLN A 277 4.86 -1.29 -9.40
N ILE A 278 5.59 -0.45 -10.15
CA ILE A 278 6.83 0.16 -9.66
C ILE A 278 6.54 1.04 -8.44
N SER A 279 5.53 1.90 -8.52
CA SER A 279 5.14 2.80 -7.43
C SER A 279 4.65 2.02 -6.21
N HIS A 280 3.82 1.00 -6.41
CA HIS A 280 3.31 0.15 -5.33
C HIS A 280 4.39 -0.70 -4.65
N ARG A 281 5.44 -1.12 -5.38
CA ARG A 281 6.59 -1.86 -4.80
C ARG A 281 7.49 -0.96 -3.97
N LYS A 282 7.78 0.24 -4.49
CA LYS A 282 8.74 1.17 -3.87
C LYS A 282 8.13 1.90 -2.69
N VAL A 283 6.82 2.08 -2.67
CA VAL A 283 6.13 2.84 -1.64
C VAL A 283 5.19 1.94 -0.85
N GLN A 284 5.71 1.36 0.23
CA GLN A 284 4.86 0.72 1.22
C GLN A 284 4.59 1.64 2.42
N THR A 285 5.44 2.65 2.63
CA THR A 285 5.32 3.57 3.76
C THR A 285 5.51 5.04 3.35
N TYR A 286 5.02 5.96 4.18
CA TYR A 286 5.30 7.39 4.05
C TYR A 286 6.81 7.70 4.06
N GLU A 287 7.58 6.93 4.83
CA GLU A 287 9.04 7.03 4.83
C GLU A 287 9.66 6.63 3.49
N ASP A 288 9.06 5.71 2.75
CA ASP A 288 9.55 5.36 1.42
C ASP A 288 9.26 6.47 0.39
N TRP A 289 8.12 7.16 0.53
CA TRP A 289 7.85 8.39 -0.23
C TRP A 289 8.85 9.49 0.08
N LYS A 290 9.14 9.74 1.37
CA LYS A 290 10.16 10.70 1.80
C LYS A 290 11.51 10.39 1.15
N LYS A 291 11.94 9.13 1.16
CA LYS A 291 13.19 8.70 0.53
C LYS A 291 13.19 8.97 -0.97
N ILE A 292 12.10 8.70 -1.69
CA ILE A 292 12.01 8.96 -3.14
C ILE A 292 12.11 10.46 -3.45
N LEU A 293 11.43 11.30 -2.66
CA LEU A 293 11.49 12.77 -2.83
C LEU A 293 12.88 13.33 -2.55
N ILE A 294 13.56 12.80 -1.52
CA ILE A 294 14.92 13.19 -1.14
C ILE A 294 15.96 12.73 -2.19
N LEU A 295 15.79 11.52 -2.75
CA LEU A 295 16.72 10.95 -3.73
C LEU A 295 16.75 11.71 -5.07
N ASN A 296 15.69 12.41 -5.43
CA ASN A 296 15.59 13.17 -6.68
C ASN A 296 16.22 14.58 -6.62
N ARG A 297 16.99 14.92 -5.57
CA ARG A 297 17.77 16.17 -5.45
C ARG A 297 19.05 16.17 -6.32
N PHE A 298 19.40 15.05 -6.99
CA PHE A 298 20.63 14.93 -7.78
C PHE A 298 20.43 14.27 -9.18
N PRO A 299 20.77 14.95 -10.29
CA PRO A 299 20.68 14.39 -11.66
C PRO A 299 21.81 13.39 -12.01
N ARG A 300 22.58 12.90 -11.04
CA ARG A 300 23.86 12.19 -11.27
C ARG A 300 23.75 10.74 -11.75
N THR A 301 22.57 10.25 -12.12
CA THR A 301 22.46 8.90 -12.67
C THR A 301 21.69 8.91 -13.99
N ARG A 302 21.92 7.92 -14.85
CA ARG A 302 21.10 7.64 -16.04
C ARG A 302 19.58 7.52 -15.74
N TYR A 303 19.19 7.59 -14.46
CA TYR A 303 17.83 7.73 -13.96
C TYR A 303 17.31 9.17 -13.85
N ALA A 304 17.92 10.18 -14.51
CA ALA A 304 17.23 11.45 -14.76
C ALA A 304 15.87 11.23 -15.49
N LYS A 305 15.75 10.14 -16.27
CA LYS A 305 14.46 9.63 -16.79
C LYS A 305 13.47 9.10 -15.73
N CYS A 306 13.84 8.99 -14.45
CA CYS A 306 12.94 8.57 -13.36
C CYS A 306 12.29 9.73 -12.61
N VAL A 307 12.56 10.98 -13.00
CA VAL A 307 11.81 12.16 -12.53
C VAL A 307 10.32 12.07 -12.95
N GLU A 308 9.98 11.18 -13.89
CA GLU A 308 8.65 10.91 -14.45
C GLU A 308 7.64 10.22 -13.50
N CYS A 309 7.96 9.91 -12.24
CA CYS A 309 7.11 9.07 -11.39
C CYS A 309 6.82 9.69 -10.02
N PHE A 310 6.28 10.91 -9.98
CA PHE A 310 5.74 11.47 -8.74
C PHE A 310 4.29 11.09 -8.46
N ASN A 311 3.61 10.41 -9.39
CA ASN A 311 2.20 10.11 -9.19
C ASN A 311 2.02 8.98 -8.17
N LEU A 312 1.02 9.16 -7.31
CA LEU A 312 0.58 8.14 -6.36
C LEU A 312 0.19 6.85 -7.10
N PRO A 313 0.39 5.65 -6.54
CA PRO A 313 -0.10 4.41 -7.14
C PRO A 313 -1.57 4.51 -7.58
N SER A 314 -2.42 5.16 -6.78
CA SER A 314 -3.82 5.38 -7.10
C SER A 314 -4.06 6.18 -8.39
N TYR A 315 -3.13 7.03 -8.81
CA TYR A 315 -3.21 7.69 -10.12
C TYR A 315 -3.13 6.70 -11.28
N TYR A 316 -2.14 5.80 -11.23
CA TYR A 316 -1.92 4.84 -12.30
C TYR A 316 -3.03 3.78 -12.33
N SER A 317 -3.58 3.40 -11.17
CA SER A 317 -4.78 2.54 -11.14
C SER A 317 -5.99 3.23 -11.77
N GLU A 318 -6.20 4.51 -11.46
CA GLU A 318 -7.29 5.31 -12.06
C GLU A 318 -7.16 5.43 -13.58
N LEU A 319 -5.96 5.72 -14.09
CA LEU A 319 -5.69 5.76 -15.54
C LEU A 319 -5.95 4.41 -16.19
N MET A 320 -5.44 3.34 -15.59
CA MET A 320 -5.59 2.01 -16.13
C MET A 320 -7.05 1.58 -16.18
N CYS A 321 -7.81 1.79 -15.11
CA CYS A 321 -9.25 1.52 -15.09
C CYS A 321 -10.00 2.37 -16.12
N PHE A 322 -9.58 3.64 -16.29
CA PHE A 322 -10.11 4.50 -17.32
C PHE A 322 -9.86 3.96 -18.73
N PHE A 323 -8.63 3.57 -19.08
CA PHE A 323 -8.34 3.00 -20.39
C PHE A 323 -9.08 1.69 -20.63
N LEU A 324 -9.15 0.81 -19.63
CA LEU A 324 -9.90 -0.43 -19.72
C LEU A 324 -11.39 -0.17 -19.97
N SER A 325 -11.98 0.85 -19.34
CA SER A 325 -13.39 1.23 -19.57
C SER A 325 -13.67 1.74 -20.99
N ARG A 326 -12.64 2.10 -21.76
CA ARG A 326 -12.74 2.54 -23.16
C ARG A 326 -12.41 1.44 -24.16
N MET A 327 -11.84 0.34 -23.69
CA MET A 327 -11.55 -0.81 -24.53
C MET A 327 -12.79 -1.66 -24.72
N ASP A 328 -12.90 -2.30 -25.90
CA ASP A 328 -13.82 -3.41 -26.08
C ASP A 328 -13.41 -4.63 -25.24
N GLU A 329 -14.29 -5.63 -25.18
CA GLU A 329 -14.06 -6.82 -24.36
C GLU A 329 -12.84 -7.65 -24.80
N GLU A 330 -12.55 -7.70 -26.10
CA GLU A 330 -11.42 -8.47 -26.63
C GLU A 330 -10.08 -7.85 -26.20
N HIS A 331 -9.95 -6.54 -26.33
CA HIS A 331 -8.76 -5.79 -25.92
C HIS A 331 -8.59 -5.75 -24.41
N GLN A 332 -9.68 -5.66 -23.63
CA GLN A 332 -9.62 -5.83 -22.17
C GLN A 332 -9.05 -7.22 -21.82
N LEU A 333 -9.53 -8.28 -22.47
CA LEU A 333 -9.05 -9.64 -22.21
C LEU A 333 -7.57 -9.80 -22.62
N GLN A 334 -7.17 -9.19 -23.74
CA GLN A 334 -5.78 -9.16 -24.19
C GLN A 334 -4.88 -8.43 -23.19
N PHE A 335 -5.32 -7.28 -22.66
CA PHE A 335 -4.63 -6.57 -21.58
C PHE A 335 -4.37 -7.49 -20.39
N PHE A 336 -5.41 -8.15 -19.88
CA PHE A 336 -5.24 -9.02 -18.70
C PHE A 336 -4.32 -10.20 -18.98
N LYS A 337 -4.40 -10.83 -20.16
CA LYS A 337 -3.47 -11.89 -20.58
C LYS A 337 -2.01 -11.40 -20.55
N GLN A 338 -1.74 -10.21 -21.09
CA GLN A 338 -0.40 -9.62 -21.11
C GLN A 338 0.08 -9.18 -19.72
N ALA A 339 -0.81 -8.56 -18.93
CA ALA A 339 -0.54 -8.16 -17.56
C ALA A 339 -0.19 -9.39 -16.70
N PHE A 340 -0.98 -10.46 -16.75
CA PHE A 340 -0.69 -11.68 -15.98
C PHE A 340 0.63 -12.35 -16.38
N ARG A 341 1.01 -12.31 -17.67
CA ARG A 341 2.29 -12.86 -18.16
C ARG A 341 3.49 -12.04 -17.69
N SER A 342 3.37 -10.72 -17.67
CA SER A 342 4.45 -9.81 -17.28
C SER A 342 4.63 -9.69 -15.75
N CYS A 343 3.66 -10.18 -14.97
CA CYS A 343 3.56 -9.84 -13.56
C CYS A 343 3.66 -11.06 -12.64
N TYR A 344 4.89 -11.36 -12.21
CA TYR A 344 5.13 -12.47 -11.28
C TYR A 344 4.83 -12.15 -9.81
N ARG A 345 4.68 -10.86 -9.46
CA ARG A 345 4.63 -10.45 -8.05
C ARG A 345 3.35 -9.75 -7.63
N ASN A 346 2.77 -8.85 -8.40
CA ASN A 346 1.58 -8.09 -8.00
C ASN A 346 0.40 -8.49 -8.85
N CYS A 347 -0.74 -8.73 -8.21
CA CYS A 347 -1.94 -9.08 -8.94
C CYS A 347 -2.54 -7.79 -9.51
N ILE A 348 -2.64 -7.69 -10.83
CA ILE A 348 -3.28 -6.57 -11.54
C ILE A 348 -4.65 -6.24 -10.94
N LEU A 349 -5.39 -7.25 -10.48
CA LEU A 349 -6.72 -7.09 -9.88
C LEU A 349 -6.71 -6.27 -8.58
N GLU A 350 -5.56 -6.11 -7.92
CA GLU A 350 -5.44 -5.28 -6.70
C GLU A 350 -5.73 -3.80 -6.97
N CYS A 351 -5.57 -3.32 -8.21
CA CYS A 351 -5.90 -1.95 -8.57
C CYS A 351 -7.40 -1.64 -8.41
N TYR A 352 -8.25 -2.65 -8.60
CA TYR A 352 -9.70 -2.56 -8.42
C TYR A 352 -10.10 -2.63 -6.94
N LEU A 353 -9.19 -3.07 -6.05
CA LEU A 353 -9.42 -3.02 -4.61
C LEU A 353 -9.20 -1.62 -4.04
N ASP A 354 -8.62 -0.71 -4.82
CA ASP A 354 -8.43 0.69 -4.44
C ASP A 354 -9.64 1.54 -4.84
N TRP A 355 -9.91 2.57 -4.04
CA TRP A 355 -10.99 3.51 -4.33
C TRP A 355 -10.70 4.33 -5.58
N PRO A 356 -11.68 4.56 -6.48
CA PRO A 356 -13.12 4.24 -6.37
C PRO A 356 -13.57 2.95 -7.08
N HIS A 357 -12.66 2.04 -7.44
CA HIS A 357 -12.92 0.98 -8.43
C HIS A 357 -13.46 -0.33 -7.83
N GLN A 358 -13.81 -0.35 -6.55
CA GLN A 358 -14.19 -1.58 -5.85
C GLN A 358 -15.46 -2.23 -6.39
N ASP A 359 -16.42 -1.43 -6.88
CA ASP A 359 -17.65 -1.96 -7.46
C ASP A 359 -17.41 -2.73 -8.77
N ASP A 360 -16.32 -2.41 -9.47
CA ASP A 360 -15.92 -3.07 -10.71
C ASP A 360 -15.15 -4.38 -10.46
N PHE A 361 -14.69 -4.63 -9.21
CA PHE A 361 -13.82 -5.76 -8.90
C PHE A 361 -14.47 -7.12 -9.15
N ILE A 362 -15.63 -7.40 -8.53
CA ILE A 362 -16.29 -8.71 -8.68
C ILE A 362 -16.69 -8.97 -10.14
N PRO A 363 -17.37 -8.05 -10.85
CA PRO A 363 -17.69 -8.25 -12.28
C PRO A 363 -16.45 -8.52 -13.13
N THR A 364 -15.35 -7.81 -12.86
CA THR A 364 -14.09 -8.00 -13.57
C THR A 364 -13.51 -9.38 -13.31
N VAL A 365 -13.42 -9.82 -12.05
CA VAL A 365 -12.89 -11.16 -11.72
C VAL A 365 -13.74 -12.27 -12.34
N SER A 366 -15.06 -12.14 -12.30
CA SER A 366 -15.98 -13.17 -12.82
C SER A 366 -15.87 -13.35 -14.33
N ARG A 367 -15.52 -12.30 -15.07
CA ARG A 367 -15.19 -12.38 -16.52
C ARG A 367 -13.84 -13.06 -16.79
N LEU A 368 -12.91 -13.03 -15.84
CA LEU A 368 -11.52 -13.42 -16.05
C LEU A 368 -11.17 -14.81 -15.51
N TRP A 369 -12.12 -15.58 -14.94
CA TRP A 369 -11.86 -16.93 -14.39
C TRP A 369 -11.16 -17.88 -15.36
N GLY A 370 -11.34 -17.75 -16.68
CA GLY A 370 -10.65 -18.59 -17.65
C GLY A 370 -9.19 -18.24 -17.89
N ILE A 371 -8.72 -17.08 -17.41
CA ILE A 371 -7.38 -16.56 -17.72
C ILE A 371 -6.54 -16.16 -16.50
N ILE A 372 -7.14 -15.98 -15.32
CA ILE A 372 -6.40 -15.61 -14.11
C ILE A 372 -5.47 -16.76 -13.70
N PRO A 373 -4.16 -16.53 -13.56
CA PRO A 373 -3.30 -17.55 -12.96
C PRO A 373 -3.70 -17.83 -11.51
N LYS A 374 -3.82 -19.10 -11.13
CA LYS A 374 -4.31 -19.49 -9.79
C LYS A 374 -3.48 -18.91 -8.64
N ASN A 375 -2.17 -18.76 -8.83
CA ASN A 375 -1.28 -18.08 -7.89
C ASN A 375 -1.59 -16.57 -7.75
N MET A 376 -1.93 -15.89 -8.85
CA MET A 376 -2.36 -14.49 -8.84
C MET A 376 -3.71 -14.32 -8.17
N PHE A 377 -4.63 -15.26 -8.39
CA PHE A 377 -5.91 -15.28 -7.68
C PHE A 377 -5.71 -15.46 -6.16
N ALA A 378 -4.89 -16.44 -5.75
CA ALA A 378 -4.58 -16.67 -4.35
C ALA A 378 -3.97 -15.43 -3.67
N LYS A 379 -3.05 -14.73 -4.36
CA LYS A 379 -2.52 -13.46 -3.90
C LYS A 379 -3.61 -12.38 -3.78
N CYS A 380 -4.50 -12.28 -4.77
CA CYS A 380 -5.61 -11.32 -4.74
C CYS A 380 -6.52 -11.54 -3.52
N LEU A 381 -6.88 -12.80 -3.21
CA LEU A 381 -7.64 -13.13 -2.00
C LEU A 381 -6.93 -12.71 -0.71
N LEU A 382 -5.61 -12.90 -0.62
CA LEU A 382 -4.82 -12.47 0.54
C LEU A 382 -4.82 -10.95 0.69
N THR A 383 -4.66 -10.22 -0.43
CA THR A 383 -4.71 -8.76 -0.43
C THR A 383 -6.10 -8.26 -0.01
N LEU A 384 -7.16 -8.88 -0.51
CA LEU A 384 -8.54 -8.58 -0.11
C LEU A 384 -8.79 -8.87 1.38
N ALA A 385 -8.30 -10.00 1.90
CA ALA A 385 -8.38 -10.30 3.33
C ALA A 385 -7.56 -9.32 4.20
N SER A 386 -6.43 -8.81 3.70
CA SER A 386 -5.67 -7.74 4.37
C SER A 386 -6.46 -6.44 4.41
N LYS A 387 -6.98 -5.98 3.27
CA LYS A 387 -7.83 -4.77 3.17
C LYS A 387 -9.05 -4.87 4.08
N TYR A 388 -9.67 -6.06 4.12
CA TYR A 388 -10.75 -6.35 5.05
C TYR A 388 -10.31 -6.19 6.52
N THR A 389 -9.18 -6.76 6.90
CA THR A 389 -8.63 -6.63 8.27
C THR A 389 -8.31 -5.18 8.62
N GLU A 390 -7.68 -4.45 7.70
CA GLU A 390 -7.32 -3.04 7.84
C GLU A 390 -8.55 -2.13 8.01
N SER A 391 -9.61 -2.38 7.22
CA SER A 391 -10.87 -1.64 7.33
C SER A 391 -11.54 -1.83 8.69
N CYS A 392 -11.43 -3.02 9.28
CA CYS A 392 -12.08 -3.35 10.55
C CYS A 392 -11.38 -2.71 11.75
N CYS A 393 -10.05 -2.54 11.70
CA CYS A 393 -9.32 -1.78 12.71
C CYS A 393 -9.83 -0.32 12.83
N LYS A 394 -10.51 0.19 11.79
CA LYS A 394 -11.12 1.52 11.77
C LYS A 394 -12.59 1.52 12.23
N GLU A 395 -13.31 0.40 12.19
CA GLU A 395 -14.72 0.33 12.62
C GLU A 395 -14.93 0.59 14.12
N GLY A 396 -13.92 0.41 14.97
CA GLY A 396 -13.99 0.84 16.38
C GLY A 396 -14.28 2.35 16.53
N LEU A 397 -14.05 3.14 15.48
CA LEU A 397 -14.35 4.58 15.40
C LEU A 397 -15.67 4.90 14.71
N ALA A 398 -16.36 3.94 14.10
CA ALA A 398 -17.65 4.16 13.44
C ALA A 398 -18.76 4.59 14.42
N SER A 399 -18.49 4.55 15.74
CA SER A 399 -19.35 5.16 16.76
C SER A 399 -19.29 6.70 16.77
N LEU A 400 -18.21 7.31 16.27
CA LEU A 400 -18.01 8.76 16.26
C LEU A 400 -18.41 9.43 14.94
N ASP A 401 -18.51 8.67 13.85
CA ASP A 401 -18.99 9.23 12.59
C ASP A 401 -19.76 8.18 11.79
N LYS A 402 -21.09 8.29 11.77
CA LYS A 402 -21.97 7.38 10.99
C LYS A 402 -21.82 7.57 9.48
N GLU A 403 -20.99 8.52 9.05
CA GLU A 403 -20.99 9.05 7.69
C GLU A 403 -19.84 8.52 6.81
N ILE A 404 -18.70 8.09 7.37
CA ILE A 404 -17.59 7.50 6.59
C ILE A 404 -17.86 6.02 6.30
N ARG A 405 -18.44 5.73 5.13
CA ARG A 405 -18.62 4.34 4.68
C ARG A 405 -17.33 3.81 4.10
N TYR A 406 -16.56 3.08 4.88
CA TYR A 406 -15.53 2.19 4.32
C TYR A 406 -16.19 1.18 3.38
N TYR A 407 -15.50 0.84 2.30
CA TYR A 407 -15.97 -0.20 1.39
C TYR A 407 -16.13 -1.52 2.15
N ASP A 408 -17.22 -2.25 1.90
CA ASP A 408 -17.51 -3.52 2.58
C ASP A 408 -16.68 -4.66 1.96
N TYR A 409 -15.36 -4.63 2.22
CA TYR A 409 -14.42 -5.66 1.77
C TYR A 409 -14.75 -7.05 2.32
N ARG A 410 -15.52 -7.12 3.40
CA ARG A 410 -16.03 -8.38 3.95
C ARG A 410 -17.05 -9.00 3.01
N ASN A 411 -18.07 -8.24 2.61
CA ASN A 411 -19.07 -8.72 1.68
C ASN A 411 -18.42 -9.09 0.35
N MET A 412 -17.51 -8.24 -0.15
CA MET A 412 -16.74 -8.55 -1.36
C MET A 412 -15.94 -9.85 -1.24
N LEU A 413 -15.24 -10.09 -0.12
CA LEU A 413 -14.49 -11.33 0.08
C LEU A 413 -15.40 -12.56 0.15
N GLN A 414 -16.55 -12.42 0.79
CA GLN A 414 -17.55 -13.49 0.87
C GLN A 414 -18.13 -13.80 -0.51
N THR A 415 -18.60 -12.79 -1.25
CA THR A 415 -19.13 -12.92 -2.61
C THR A 415 -18.08 -13.52 -3.53
N LEU A 416 -16.84 -13.01 -3.49
CA LEU A 416 -15.75 -13.57 -4.29
C LEU A 416 -15.54 -15.05 -3.97
N TRP A 417 -15.48 -15.42 -2.68
CA TRP A 417 -15.31 -16.82 -2.28
C TRP A 417 -16.46 -17.70 -2.78
N GLU A 418 -17.70 -17.25 -2.67
CA GLU A 418 -18.88 -17.96 -3.14
C GLU A 418 -18.83 -18.18 -4.67
N GLU A 419 -18.46 -17.15 -5.44
CA GLU A 419 -18.35 -17.20 -6.90
C GLU A 419 -17.07 -17.87 -7.43
N THR A 420 -16.08 -18.14 -6.57
CA THR A 420 -14.80 -18.72 -7.00
C THR A 420 -14.99 -20.16 -7.51
N PRO A 421 -14.53 -20.50 -8.73
CA PRO A 421 -14.59 -21.86 -9.23
C PRO A 421 -13.81 -22.86 -8.37
N ASP A 422 -14.28 -24.12 -8.33
CA ASP A 422 -13.74 -25.15 -7.44
C ASP A 422 -12.25 -25.43 -7.68
N ASP A 423 -11.78 -25.32 -8.91
CA ASP A 423 -10.40 -25.59 -9.27
C ASP A 423 -9.43 -24.49 -8.80
N TYR A 424 -9.91 -23.27 -8.56
CA TYR A 424 -9.19 -22.19 -7.88
C TYR A 424 -9.20 -22.38 -6.36
N LYS A 425 -10.36 -22.74 -5.79
CA LYS A 425 -10.45 -23.06 -4.36
C LYS A 425 -9.55 -24.23 -3.99
N ARG A 426 -9.45 -25.27 -4.86
CA ARG A 426 -8.52 -26.40 -4.68
C ARG A 426 -7.06 -25.97 -4.75
N TYR A 427 -6.72 -24.97 -5.56
CA TYR A 427 -5.35 -24.47 -5.64
C TYR A 427 -4.84 -23.81 -4.35
N LEU A 428 -5.74 -23.26 -3.52
CA LEU A 428 -5.37 -22.77 -2.18
C LEU A 428 -4.95 -23.90 -1.23
N TYR A 429 -5.26 -25.15 -1.60
CA TYR A 429 -5.01 -26.35 -0.82
C TYR A 429 -4.62 -27.50 -1.75
N PRO A 430 -3.46 -27.43 -2.46
CA PRO A 430 -3.11 -28.41 -3.48
C PRO A 430 -3.02 -29.82 -2.88
N ASP A 431 -3.47 -30.83 -3.64
CA ASP A 431 -3.20 -32.24 -3.33
C ASP A 431 -1.68 -32.47 -3.39
N GLU A 432 -1.21 -33.40 -2.58
CA GLU A 432 0.19 -33.54 -2.13
C GLU A 432 1.23 -33.40 -3.27
N ASP A 433 2.38 -32.81 -2.94
CA ASP A 433 3.58 -32.61 -3.76
C ASP A 433 3.61 -31.51 -4.84
N ALA A 434 2.50 -30.84 -5.19
CA ALA A 434 2.51 -30.00 -6.40
C ALA A 434 2.88 -28.50 -6.26
N ASP A 435 2.72 -27.83 -5.11
CA ASP A 435 3.09 -26.40 -5.02
C ASP A 435 3.20 -25.90 -3.57
N PHE A 436 4.43 -25.61 -3.10
CA PHE A 436 4.67 -24.99 -1.79
C PHE A 436 3.91 -23.66 -1.62
N LEU A 437 3.68 -22.92 -2.72
CA LEU A 437 2.97 -21.65 -2.68
C LEU A 437 1.48 -21.81 -2.39
N GLY A 438 0.84 -22.86 -2.91
CA GLY A 438 -0.59 -23.12 -2.71
C GLY A 438 -0.95 -23.30 -1.23
N ILE A 439 -0.28 -24.24 -0.56
CA ILE A 439 -0.49 -24.53 0.88
C ILE A 439 -0.21 -23.29 1.74
N PHE A 440 0.79 -22.50 1.37
CA PHE A 440 1.11 -21.26 2.07
C PHE A 440 -0.06 -20.25 1.99
N ASN A 441 -0.69 -20.13 0.82
CA ASN A 441 -1.76 -19.16 0.61
C ASN A 441 -3.03 -19.48 1.40
N GLY A 442 -3.50 -20.74 1.40
CA GLY A 442 -4.70 -21.12 2.14
C GLY A 442 -4.55 -20.95 3.67
N LYS A 443 -3.37 -21.28 4.21
CA LYS A 443 -3.01 -21.05 5.61
C LYS A 443 -2.98 -19.56 5.96
N MET A 444 -2.33 -18.77 5.11
CA MET A 444 -2.22 -17.32 5.30
C MET A 444 -3.58 -16.64 5.22
N LEU A 445 -4.49 -17.09 4.35
CA LEU A 445 -5.84 -16.54 4.23
C LEU A 445 -6.62 -16.69 5.54
N LEU A 446 -6.63 -17.91 6.11
CA LEU A 446 -7.26 -18.19 7.40
C LEU A 446 -6.65 -17.33 8.52
N LEU A 447 -5.32 -17.23 8.58
CA LEU A 447 -4.63 -16.39 9.57
C LEU A 447 -4.96 -14.90 9.41
N GLN A 448 -5.07 -14.39 8.18
CA GLN A 448 -5.45 -12.99 7.94
C GLN A 448 -6.87 -12.70 8.41
N LEU A 449 -7.84 -13.59 8.12
CA LEU A 449 -9.21 -13.47 8.63
C LEU A 449 -9.27 -13.41 10.16
N LEU A 450 -8.39 -14.16 10.83
CA LEU A 450 -8.26 -14.16 12.29
C LEU A 450 -7.49 -12.97 12.86
N LYS A 451 -6.72 -12.20 12.08
CA LYS A 451 -6.09 -10.98 12.59
C LYS A 451 -7.11 -9.88 12.88
N LYS A 452 -8.29 -9.95 12.27
CA LYS A 452 -9.39 -8.99 12.49
C LYS A 452 -9.80 -8.88 13.96
N PHE A 453 -10.08 -7.66 14.40
CA PHE A 453 -10.67 -7.39 15.71
C PHE A 453 -11.78 -6.33 15.58
N PRO A 454 -13.02 -6.59 16.10
CA PRO A 454 -13.50 -7.85 16.67
C PRO A 454 -13.80 -8.91 15.59
N PHE A 455 -13.60 -10.20 15.89
CA PHE A 455 -14.00 -11.31 15.02
C PHE A 455 -15.49 -11.62 15.24
N ARG A 456 -16.35 -11.28 14.28
CA ARG A 456 -17.83 -11.35 14.41
C ARG A 456 -18.39 -12.70 13.94
N ARG A 457 -19.64 -13.00 14.30
CA ARG A 457 -20.35 -14.24 13.88
C ARG A 457 -20.35 -14.51 12.38
N LYS A 458 -20.57 -13.50 11.54
CA LYS A 458 -20.50 -13.73 10.09
C LYS A 458 -19.04 -13.94 9.61
N ASP A 459 -18.02 -13.54 10.39
CA ASP A 459 -16.60 -13.79 10.06
C ASP A 459 -16.28 -15.25 10.33
N GLU A 460 -16.84 -15.79 11.42
CA GLU A 460 -16.85 -17.22 11.72
C GLU A 460 -17.51 -18.04 10.60
N ALA A 461 -18.63 -17.58 10.03
CA ALA A 461 -19.27 -18.28 8.91
C ALA A 461 -18.35 -18.39 7.68
N LEU A 462 -17.75 -17.27 7.26
CA LEU A 462 -16.78 -17.25 6.16
C LEU A 462 -15.54 -18.11 6.47
N PHE A 463 -15.02 -18.02 7.70
CA PHE A 463 -13.90 -18.84 8.15
C PHE A 463 -14.24 -20.33 8.08
N LYS A 464 -15.43 -20.75 8.54
CA LYS A 464 -15.91 -22.14 8.47
C LYS A 464 -16.03 -22.60 7.01
N GLN A 465 -16.59 -21.77 6.13
CA GLN A 465 -16.69 -22.07 4.70
C GLN A 465 -15.32 -22.33 4.06
N ILE A 466 -14.34 -21.44 4.31
CA ILE A 466 -12.98 -21.57 3.76
C ILE A 466 -12.28 -22.80 4.36
N PHE A 467 -12.39 -23.01 5.67
CA PHE A 467 -11.77 -24.12 6.37
C PHE A 467 -12.31 -25.48 5.93
N CYS A 468 -13.63 -25.61 5.79
CA CYS A 468 -14.31 -26.85 5.39
C CYS A 468 -14.13 -27.22 3.92
N TYR A 469 -13.55 -26.34 3.09
CA TYR A 469 -13.30 -26.68 1.68
C TYR A 469 -12.19 -27.73 1.50
N GLN A 470 -11.35 -27.94 2.52
CA GLN A 470 -10.29 -28.94 2.52
C GLN A 470 -10.82 -30.34 2.88
N SER A 471 -10.18 -31.39 2.35
CA SER A 471 -10.40 -32.76 2.80
C SER A 471 -10.07 -32.93 4.29
N ASP A 472 -10.69 -33.91 4.94
CA ASP A 472 -10.47 -34.20 6.37
C ASP A 472 -8.99 -34.35 6.71
N GLU A 473 -8.26 -35.12 5.90
CA GLU A 473 -6.81 -35.34 6.05
C GLU A 473 -6.01 -34.02 6.02
N LYS A 474 -6.30 -33.14 5.07
CA LYS A 474 -5.64 -31.83 4.97
C LYS A 474 -5.98 -30.93 6.14
N ARG A 475 -7.23 -30.95 6.62
CA ARG A 475 -7.65 -30.21 7.81
C ARG A 475 -6.89 -30.72 9.05
N THR A 476 -6.78 -32.04 9.22
CA THR A 476 -5.99 -32.65 10.30
C THR A 476 -4.50 -32.26 10.20
N ALA A 477 -3.90 -32.35 9.02
CA ALA A 477 -2.51 -31.97 8.79
C ALA A 477 -2.25 -30.48 9.05
N LEU A 478 -3.17 -29.61 8.62
CA LEU A 478 -3.16 -28.18 8.94
C LEU A 478 -3.17 -27.97 10.45
N MET A 479 -4.10 -28.61 11.16
CA MET A 479 -4.25 -28.42 12.61
C MET A 479 -3.02 -28.88 13.40
N ARG A 480 -2.34 -29.96 12.96
CA ARG A 480 -1.07 -30.45 13.54
C ARG A 480 0.14 -29.57 13.22
N SER A 481 0.04 -28.67 12.24
CA SER A 481 1.13 -27.77 11.87
C SER A 481 1.23 -26.54 12.79
N THR A 482 2.36 -25.83 12.74
CA THR A 482 2.53 -24.53 13.44
C THR A 482 1.45 -23.51 13.06
N ALA A 483 0.97 -23.53 11.82
CA ALA A 483 -0.12 -22.65 11.38
C ALA A 483 -1.45 -23.00 12.08
N GLY A 484 -1.76 -24.29 12.25
CA GLY A 484 -2.92 -24.75 13.01
C GLY A 484 -2.85 -24.34 14.48
N HIS A 485 -1.69 -24.47 15.11
CA HIS A 485 -1.47 -23.95 16.45
C HIS A 485 -1.67 -22.43 16.53
N ASN A 486 -1.17 -21.66 15.55
CA ASN A 486 -1.41 -20.21 15.49
C ASN A 486 -2.90 -19.86 15.32
N ILE A 487 -3.65 -20.63 14.51
CA ILE A 487 -5.11 -20.48 14.36
C ILE A 487 -5.80 -20.67 15.72
N CYS A 488 -5.50 -21.76 16.44
CA CYS A 488 -6.04 -22.01 17.77
C CYS A 488 -5.71 -20.87 18.74
N ALA A 489 -4.44 -20.44 18.77
CA ALA A 489 -4.00 -19.37 19.66
C ALA A 489 -4.72 -18.04 19.40
N LEU A 490 -4.89 -17.65 18.13
CA LEU A 490 -5.61 -16.42 17.76
C LEU A 490 -7.10 -16.48 18.12
N LEU A 491 -7.74 -17.64 17.96
CA LEU A 491 -9.14 -17.83 18.34
C LEU A 491 -9.33 -17.78 19.86
N MET A 492 -8.46 -18.44 20.62
CA MET A 492 -8.46 -18.40 22.08
C MET A 492 -8.20 -16.99 22.61
N GLN A 493 -7.25 -16.25 22.02
CA GLN A 493 -6.95 -14.87 22.42
C GLN A 493 -8.16 -13.92 22.29
N LYS A 494 -9.11 -14.26 21.41
CA LYS A 494 -10.36 -13.53 21.18
C LYS A 494 -11.56 -14.17 21.89
N ASP A 495 -11.33 -15.13 22.77
CA ASP A 495 -12.35 -15.87 23.52
C ASP A 495 -13.35 -16.67 22.64
N HIS A 496 -12.95 -17.08 21.44
CA HIS A 496 -13.75 -17.94 20.55
C HIS A 496 -13.52 -19.45 20.80
N TRP A 497 -13.58 -19.88 22.06
CA TRP A 497 -13.44 -21.28 22.46
C TRP A 497 -14.39 -22.26 21.75
N PRO A 498 -15.67 -21.93 21.49
CA PRO A 498 -16.56 -22.83 20.75
C PRO A 498 -16.05 -23.13 19.34
N LEU A 499 -15.43 -22.15 18.67
CA LEU A 499 -14.87 -22.33 17.33
C LEU A 499 -13.61 -23.19 17.36
N VAL A 500 -12.79 -23.07 18.41
CA VAL A 500 -11.65 -23.97 18.64
C VAL A 500 -12.13 -25.41 18.81
N ASN A 501 -13.11 -25.65 19.68
CA ASN A 501 -13.64 -27.00 19.87
C ASN A 501 -14.25 -27.57 18.58
N TRP A 502 -15.00 -26.76 17.83
CA TRP A 502 -15.52 -27.13 16.51
C TRP A 502 -14.42 -27.54 15.54
N LEU A 503 -13.28 -26.82 15.51
CA LEU A 503 -12.12 -27.20 14.70
C LEU A 503 -11.56 -28.55 15.12
N LEU A 504 -11.41 -28.78 16.43
CA LEU A 504 -10.83 -30.03 16.93
C LEU A 504 -11.74 -31.24 16.62
N GLU A 505 -13.03 -31.10 16.86
CA GLU A 505 -14.02 -32.13 16.57
C GLU A 505 -14.15 -32.42 15.07
N GLY A 506 -13.95 -31.41 14.22
CA GLY A 506 -13.96 -31.56 12.77
C GLY A 506 -12.66 -32.10 12.17
N CYS A 507 -11.55 -32.16 12.93
CA CYS A 507 -10.23 -32.54 12.42
C CYS A 507 -9.63 -33.78 13.10
N PHE A 508 -10.13 -34.18 14.25
CA PHE A 508 -9.56 -35.25 15.05
C PHE A 508 -10.65 -36.19 15.53
N ARG A 509 -10.32 -37.48 15.66
CA ARG A 509 -11.18 -38.40 16.40
C ARG A 509 -11.23 -37.98 17.85
N LYS A 510 -12.31 -38.33 18.55
CA LYS A 510 -12.54 -37.94 19.95
C LYS A 510 -11.37 -38.33 20.86
N GLU A 511 -10.71 -39.44 20.57
CA GLU A 511 -9.58 -39.99 21.32
C GLU A 511 -8.26 -39.25 21.04
N GLU A 512 -8.14 -38.57 19.89
CA GLU A 512 -6.94 -37.83 19.48
C GLU A 512 -6.92 -36.40 20.04
N ILE A 513 -8.10 -35.83 20.34
CA ILE A 513 -8.24 -34.46 20.84
C ILE A 513 -7.38 -34.22 22.10
N PRO A 514 -7.40 -35.07 23.15
CA PRO A 514 -6.52 -34.89 24.32
C PRO A 514 -5.03 -34.82 23.96
N CYS A 515 -4.58 -35.66 23.03
CA CYS A 515 -3.19 -35.67 22.57
C CYS A 515 -2.85 -34.35 21.86
N TYR A 516 -3.72 -33.89 20.96
CA TYR A 516 -3.56 -32.61 20.28
C TYR A 516 -3.46 -31.44 21.26
N LYS A 517 -4.39 -31.36 22.22
CA LYS A 517 -4.40 -30.24 23.19
C LYS A 517 -3.10 -30.19 24.01
N LYS A 518 -2.59 -31.36 24.43
CA LYS A 518 -1.29 -31.48 25.11
C LYS A 518 -0.14 -31.02 24.21
N GLN A 519 -0.13 -31.41 22.94
CA GLN A 519 0.86 -30.94 21.97
C GLN A 519 0.79 -29.42 21.75
N PHE A 520 -0.42 -28.86 21.61
CA PHE A 520 -0.65 -27.44 21.42
C PHE A 520 -0.06 -26.61 22.56
N ILE A 521 -0.39 -26.92 23.82
CA ILE A 521 0.10 -26.14 24.98
C ILE A 521 1.62 -26.27 25.16
N GLN A 522 2.19 -27.39 24.73
CA GLN A 522 3.63 -27.63 24.71
C GLN A 522 4.36 -27.00 23.52
N SER A 523 3.64 -26.62 22.46
CA SER A 523 4.20 -25.91 21.31
C SER A 523 4.62 -24.48 21.67
N ASP A 524 5.46 -23.88 20.82
CA ASP A 524 5.87 -22.49 21.01
C ASP A 524 4.67 -21.52 20.96
N CYS A 525 3.67 -21.79 20.11
CA CYS A 525 2.44 -20.99 20.03
C CYS A 525 1.66 -21.01 21.35
N GLY A 526 1.42 -22.20 21.92
CA GLY A 526 0.70 -22.35 23.19
C GLY A 526 1.45 -21.73 24.36
N ARG A 527 2.77 -21.94 24.44
CA ARG A 527 3.63 -21.29 25.46
C ARG A 527 3.61 -19.77 25.35
N MET A 528 3.78 -19.22 24.15
CA MET A 528 3.76 -17.77 23.93
C MET A 528 2.41 -17.16 24.26
N LEU A 529 1.31 -17.85 23.96
CA LEU A 529 -0.04 -17.43 24.34
C LEU A 529 -0.18 -17.31 25.87
N CYS A 530 0.24 -18.34 26.62
CA CYS A 530 0.26 -18.32 28.08
C CYS A 530 1.11 -17.16 28.62
N LEU A 531 2.33 -16.98 28.11
CA LEU A 531 3.24 -15.91 28.55
C LEU A 531 2.68 -14.51 28.27
N ASN A 532 2.07 -14.30 27.11
CA ASN A 532 1.43 -13.03 26.77
C ASN A 532 0.26 -12.73 27.72
N LYS A 533 -0.57 -13.74 28.03
CA LYS A 533 -1.70 -13.59 28.96
C LYS A 533 -1.26 -13.38 30.41
N LEU A 534 -0.20 -14.05 30.87
CA LEU A 534 0.41 -13.76 32.17
C LEU A 534 0.94 -12.31 32.23
N LYS A 535 1.54 -11.80 31.16
CA LYS A 535 2.00 -10.40 31.06
C LYS A 535 0.82 -9.41 31.14
N GLU A 536 -0.35 -9.80 30.66
CA GLU A 536 -1.61 -9.04 30.78
C GLU A 536 -2.28 -9.20 32.17
N ASN A 537 -1.66 -9.92 33.12
CA ASN A 537 -2.23 -10.30 34.43
C ASN A 537 -3.50 -11.17 34.33
N CYS A 538 -3.64 -11.94 33.25
CA CYS A 538 -4.78 -12.84 33.02
C CYS A 538 -4.50 -14.26 33.55
N GLU A 539 -4.08 -14.39 34.82
CA GLU A 539 -3.70 -15.69 35.41
C GLU A 539 -4.81 -16.74 35.36
N ARG A 540 -6.05 -16.33 35.67
CA ARG A 540 -7.22 -17.22 35.60
C ARG A 540 -7.43 -17.80 34.20
N TRP A 541 -7.27 -16.97 33.17
CA TRP A 541 -7.41 -17.41 31.77
C TRP A 541 -6.35 -18.46 31.42
N VAL A 542 -5.12 -18.29 31.93
CA VAL A 542 -4.03 -19.26 31.72
C VAL A 542 -4.30 -20.56 32.45
N GLU A 543 -4.86 -20.50 33.66
CA GLU A 543 -5.33 -21.68 34.38
C GLU A 543 -6.42 -22.42 33.61
N ASP A 544 -7.43 -21.70 33.12
CA ASP A 544 -8.50 -22.28 32.30
C ASP A 544 -7.95 -22.95 31.03
N LEU A 545 -6.93 -22.36 30.38
CA LEU A 545 -6.25 -22.97 29.24
C LEU A 545 -5.45 -24.23 29.63
N ILE A 546 -4.73 -24.21 30.75
CA ILE A 546 -3.98 -25.36 31.26
C ILE A 546 -4.93 -26.52 31.57
N ASP A 547 -6.05 -26.22 32.23
CA ASP A 547 -7.08 -27.19 32.57
C ASP A 547 -7.78 -27.73 31.33
N TRP A 548 -8.02 -26.89 30.33
CA TRP A 548 -8.57 -27.32 29.05
C TRP A 548 -7.62 -28.27 28.30
N CYS A 549 -6.30 -28.07 28.43
CA CYS A 549 -5.27 -28.85 27.72
C CYS A 549 -4.78 -30.12 28.42
N LEU A 550 -4.70 -30.12 29.75
CA LEU A 550 -4.02 -31.14 30.54
C LEU A 550 -4.96 -31.71 31.61
N TYR A 551 -5.32 -32.99 31.46
CA TYR A 551 -6.29 -33.66 32.33
C TYR A 551 -5.67 -34.22 33.62
N VAL A 552 -4.34 -34.40 33.66
CA VAL A 552 -3.63 -35.02 34.79
C VAL A 552 -2.99 -33.94 35.66
N ASP A 553 -3.29 -33.92 36.96
CA ASP A 553 -2.77 -32.94 37.93
C ASP A 553 -1.25 -32.81 37.93
N LYS A 554 -0.58 -33.95 37.79
CA LYS A 554 0.88 -34.01 37.68
C LYS A 554 1.38 -33.25 36.46
N GLU A 555 0.78 -33.48 35.29
CA GLU A 555 1.16 -32.79 34.05
C GLU A 555 0.88 -31.28 34.14
N ARG A 556 -0.25 -30.89 34.75
CA ARG A 556 -0.56 -29.48 35.04
C ARG A 556 0.55 -28.86 35.87
N THR A 557 0.91 -29.47 36.99
CA THR A 557 1.94 -28.97 37.91
C THR A 557 3.31 -28.85 37.23
N GLU A 558 3.72 -29.86 36.45
CA GLU A 558 4.98 -29.85 35.71
C GLU A 558 4.99 -28.76 34.63
N TYR A 559 3.90 -28.59 33.88
CA TYR A 559 3.80 -27.55 32.86
C TYR A 559 3.86 -26.16 33.48
N LYS A 560 3.17 -25.93 34.60
CA LYS A 560 3.19 -24.65 35.34
C LYS A 560 4.62 -24.28 35.75
N PHE A 561 5.38 -25.25 36.26
CA PHE A 561 6.78 -25.06 36.61
C PHE A 561 7.64 -24.70 35.38
N GLU A 562 7.49 -25.41 34.27
CA GLU A 562 8.24 -25.13 33.04
C GLU A 562 7.83 -23.79 32.38
N LEU A 563 6.56 -23.39 32.50
CA LEU A 563 6.07 -22.09 32.03
C LEU A 563 6.73 -20.94 32.81
N ILE A 564 6.80 -21.06 34.15
CA ILE A 564 7.52 -20.09 34.99
C ILE A 564 8.97 -19.98 34.54
N LYS A 565 9.68 -21.12 34.44
CA LYS A 565 11.08 -21.18 34.02
C LYS A 565 11.31 -20.59 32.63
N SER A 566 10.39 -20.81 31.68
CA SER A 566 10.45 -20.27 30.32
C SER A 566 10.19 -18.76 30.30
N GLY A 567 9.19 -18.28 31.04
CA GLY A 567 8.92 -16.85 31.19
C GLY A 567 10.12 -16.10 31.77
N TRP A 568 10.84 -16.71 32.71
CA TRP A 568 12.09 -16.17 33.24
C TRP A 568 13.19 -16.04 32.18
N ARG A 569 13.39 -17.07 31.35
CA ARG A 569 14.38 -17.01 30.25
C ARG A 569 14.02 -15.92 29.25
N TYR A 570 12.74 -15.82 28.88
CA TYR A 570 12.24 -14.80 27.97
C TYR A 570 12.50 -13.39 28.55
N TYR A 571 12.11 -13.14 29.80
CA TYR A 571 12.32 -11.85 30.47
C TYR A 571 13.80 -11.46 30.58
N LEU A 572 14.69 -12.39 30.94
CA LEU A 572 16.14 -12.15 31.01
C LEU A 572 16.77 -11.87 29.64
N ASN A 573 16.23 -12.44 28.56
CA ASN A 573 16.69 -12.18 27.21
C ASN A 573 16.18 -10.84 26.67
N SER A 574 14.96 -10.43 27.02
CA SER A 574 14.41 -9.12 26.64
C SER A 574 15.04 -7.95 27.41
N PHE A 575 15.59 -8.20 28.60
CA PHE A 575 16.20 -7.16 29.44
C PHE A 575 17.61 -7.56 29.91
N PRO A 576 18.64 -7.44 29.04
CA PRO A 576 19.99 -7.92 29.33
C PRO A 576 20.64 -7.29 30.58
N PHE A 577 20.23 -6.07 30.94
CA PHE A 577 20.71 -5.36 32.13
C PHE A 577 20.22 -5.96 33.45
N LEU A 578 19.21 -6.83 33.43
CA LEU A 578 18.69 -7.54 34.61
C LEU A 578 19.46 -8.83 34.93
N ARG A 579 20.57 -9.11 34.23
CA ARG A 579 21.46 -10.25 34.52
C ARG A 579 22.23 -10.12 35.84
N ASP A 580 22.18 -8.96 36.50
CA ASP A 580 22.83 -8.76 37.79
C ASP A 580 22.21 -9.63 38.89
N SER A 581 23.07 -10.34 39.63
CA SER A 581 22.71 -11.41 40.56
C SER A 581 21.79 -10.97 41.70
N TYR A 582 21.85 -9.68 42.05
CA TYR A 582 21.05 -9.07 43.11
C TYR A 582 19.57 -8.91 42.73
N ILE A 583 19.29 -8.47 41.49
CA ILE A 583 17.92 -8.32 40.99
C ILE A 583 17.26 -9.69 40.80
N ARG A 584 18.03 -10.68 40.34
CA ARG A 584 17.59 -12.08 40.20
C ARG A 584 17.03 -12.64 41.50
N LYS A 585 17.70 -12.43 42.65
CA LYS A 585 17.22 -12.89 43.97
C LYS A 585 15.93 -12.17 44.43
N LYS A 586 15.82 -10.87 44.16
CA LYS A 586 14.66 -10.05 44.59
C LYS A 586 13.40 -10.36 43.78
N VAL A 587 13.56 -10.67 42.49
CA VAL A 587 12.45 -11.05 41.61
C VAL A 587 12.06 -12.53 41.81
N LEU A 588 13.00 -13.44 42.14
CA LEU A 588 12.68 -14.83 42.52
C LEU A 588 11.76 -14.92 43.74
N LYS A 589 11.96 -14.04 44.73
CA LYS A 589 11.04 -13.86 45.88
C LYS A 589 9.65 -13.33 45.50
N LYS A 590 9.51 -12.64 44.35
CA LYS A 590 8.21 -12.17 43.82
C LYS A 590 7.56 -13.17 42.86
N GLY A 591 8.33 -13.97 42.15
CA GLY A 591 7.81 -15.04 41.27
C GLY A 591 7.09 -16.14 42.04
N SER A 592 7.53 -16.45 43.27
CA SER A 592 6.79 -17.31 44.21
C SER A 592 5.48 -16.68 44.72
N PHE A 593 5.23 -15.41 44.42
CA PHE A 593 4.05 -14.65 44.84
C PHE A 593 2.95 -14.61 43.75
N LEU A 594 3.34 -14.69 42.46
CA LEU A 594 2.41 -14.68 41.32
C LEU A 594 1.58 -15.96 41.25
N TRP A 595 2.12 -17.08 41.71
CA TRP A 595 1.37 -18.32 41.86
C TRP A 595 1.51 -18.76 43.31
N LYS A 596 0.55 -18.40 44.16
CA LYS A 596 0.36 -19.11 45.43
C LYS A 596 -0.06 -20.54 45.08
N VAL A 597 0.94 -21.40 44.84
CA VAL A 597 0.74 -22.83 44.76
C VAL A 597 0.19 -23.25 46.12
N ASN A 598 -1.12 -23.47 46.22
CA ASN A 598 -1.76 -24.13 47.36
C ASN A 598 -1.34 -25.61 47.36
N ALA A 599 -0.04 -25.88 47.49
CA ALA A 599 0.45 -27.21 47.82
C ALA A 599 0.33 -27.37 49.33
N THR A 600 -0.80 -27.89 49.79
CA THR A 600 -0.84 -28.67 51.04
C THR A 600 -0.53 -30.12 50.69
N PRO A 601 0.67 -30.65 50.99
CA PRO A 601 0.90 -32.08 50.91
C PRO A 601 0.32 -32.74 52.17
N LYS A 602 -0.90 -33.29 52.10
CA LYS A 602 -1.31 -34.34 53.02
C LYS A 602 -0.71 -35.66 52.55
N MET A 603 0.59 -35.87 52.79
CA MET A 603 1.12 -37.23 52.91
C MET A 603 0.94 -37.66 54.36
N ALA A 604 -0.16 -38.35 54.64
CA ALA A 604 -0.30 -39.12 55.86
C ALA A 604 0.67 -40.31 55.76
N ALA A 605 1.65 -40.37 56.66
CA ALA A 605 2.45 -41.56 56.88
C ALA A 605 1.55 -42.71 57.37
N PRO A 606 1.77 -43.96 56.93
CA PRO A 606 1.03 -45.09 57.47
C PRO A 606 1.48 -45.31 58.93
N LYS A 607 0.53 -45.16 59.86
CA LYS A 607 0.71 -45.62 61.25
C LYS A 607 0.89 -47.14 61.22
N LYS A 608 2.01 -47.60 61.77
CA LYS A 608 2.20 -48.99 62.19
C LYS A 608 1.00 -49.40 63.06
N LEU A 609 0.30 -50.45 62.63
CA LEU A 609 -0.46 -51.33 63.52
C LEU A 609 0.54 -52.27 64.20
N MET A 610 0.16 -52.70 65.42
CA MET A 610 0.90 -53.54 66.37
C MET A 610 1.83 -54.59 65.76
#